data_AF-A0AAU7WPQ2-F1
#
_entry.id   AF-A0AAU7WPQ2-F1
#
_cell.length_a   1.000
_cell.length_b   1.000
_cell.length_c   1.000
_cell.angle_alpha   90.00
_cell.angle_beta   90.00
_cell.angle_gamma   90.00
#
_symmetry.space_group_name_H-M   'P 1'
#
loop_
_entity.id
_entity.type
_entity.pdbx_description
1 polymer ?
#
loop_
_entity_poly.entity_id
_entity_poly.type
_entity_poly.pdbx_seq_one_letter_code
_entity_poly.pdbx_strand_id
1 'polypeptide(L)'
;MNQPYFQNLEPLAQLQELLFERDDFEALARRLPEPRMALEKWRDVLHGELLSLFRWGLIRARESLDDQGAGQGYGQEVLCLLPYYGFCLHAIRRAAPFALMGIPTTVSVRHDRYQEASVVIGELAAVLGVKDWLRVSEESSAELVRQFHGRDGLIVLTGKQSTYISLRNRYPDARIIAATGCCGVVLSVEEQPARVIEEQRQEHRLPVSCSNHGYTVLAEALTPQAAVLAINGARPAVSSTVQELLGQLHPSIVLTPPSALPLPDDLGGYSLLACEESAAASLDGFGRDPLGGWPGDYRI
;
A
#
# COMPACT_ATOMS: atom_id res chain seq x y z
N MET A 1 5.61 14.50 26.32
CA MET A 1 4.52 13.57 26.67
C MET A 1 4.21 12.78 25.42
N ASN A 2 4.28 11.45 25.47
CA ASN A 2 3.92 10.61 24.33
C ASN A 2 2.41 10.76 24.11
N GLN A 3 2.00 11.14 22.90
CA GLN A 3 0.59 11.09 22.52
C GLN A 3 0.25 9.63 22.17
N PRO A 4 -0.91 9.11 22.63
CA PRO A 4 -1.38 7.79 22.21
C PRO A 4 -1.61 7.78 20.70
N TYR A 5 -1.51 6.62 20.05
CA TYR A 5 -1.78 6.51 18.61
C TYR A 5 -3.23 6.88 18.27
N PHE A 6 -4.18 6.59 19.16
CA PHE A 6 -5.59 6.86 18.96
C PHE A 6 -6.09 7.94 19.93
N GLN A 7 -6.85 8.90 19.41
CA GLN A 7 -7.62 9.82 20.25
C GLN A 7 -8.81 9.13 20.92
N ASN A 8 -9.45 8.19 20.22
CA ASN A 8 -10.45 7.26 20.75
C ASN A 8 -10.51 6.00 19.86
N LEU A 9 -11.21 4.97 20.31
CA LEU A 9 -11.32 3.67 19.60
C LEU A 9 -12.64 3.51 18.84
N GLU A 10 -13.48 4.55 18.77
CA GLU A 10 -14.80 4.49 18.12
C GLU A 10 -14.71 4.14 16.62
N PRO A 11 -13.79 4.73 15.83
CA PRO A 11 -13.60 4.32 14.44
C PRO A 11 -13.23 2.84 14.25
N LEU A 12 -12.51 2.24 15.20
CA LEU A 12 -12.19 0.80 15.16
C LEU A 12 -13.42 -0.05 15.48
N ALA A 13 -14.26 0.37 16.42
CA ALA A 13 -15.53 -0.30 16.70
C ALA A 13 -16.48 -0.25 15.49
N GLN A 14 -16.59 0.89 14.82
CA GLN A 14 -17.40 1.01 13.60
C GLN A 14 -16.86 0.14 12.46
N LEU A 15 -15.54 0.08 12.28
CA LEU A 15 -14.93 -0.81 11.29
C LEU A 15 -15.19 -2.29 11.63
N GLN A 16 -15.16 -2.66 12.90
CA GLN A 16 -15.54 -4.00 13.34
C GLN A 16 -17.00 -4.31 12.98
N GLU A 17 -17.95 -3.44 13.36
CA GLU A 17 -19.37 -3.64 13.06
C GLU A 17 -19.59 -3.84 11.55
N LEU A 18 -19.02 -2.97 10.72
CA LEU A 18 -19.08 -3.08 9.26
C LEU A 18 -18.55 -4.43 8.75
N LEU A 19 -17.43 -4.91 9.27
CA LEU A 19 -16.79 -6.15 8.80
C LEU A 19 -17.60 -7.40 9.14
N PHE A 20 -18.36 -7.38 10.23
CA PHE A 20 -19.10 -8.55 10.71
C PHE A 20 -20.61 -8.48 10.42
N GLU A 21 -21.14 -7.32 10.02
CA GLU A 21 -22.51 -7.14 9.51
C GLU A 21 -22.56 -7.29 7.99
N ARG A 22 -22.91 -8.51 7.53
CA ARG A 22 -22.86 -8.91 6.12
C ARG A 22 -23.61 -7.97 5.18
N ASP A 23 -24.82 -7.55 5.55
CA ASP A 23 -25.67 -6.75 4.67
C ASP A 23 -25.12 -5.34 4.48
N ASP A 24 -24.54 -4.75 5.53
CA ASP A 24 -23.92 -3.42 5.48
C ASP A 24 -22.64 -3.42 4.64
N PHE A 25 -21.82 -4.46 4.78
CA PHE A 25 -20.64 -4.66 3.94
C PHE A 25 -20.99 -4.84 2.46
N GLU A 26 -21.98 -5.69 2.15
CA GLU A 26 -22.45 -5.91 0.78
C GLU A 26 -23.04 -4.62 0.17
N ALA A 27 -23.74 -3.81 0.97
CA ALA A 27 -24.21 -2.50 0.54
C ALA A 27 -23.05 -1.52 0.28
N LEU A 28 -22.01 -1.54 1.12
CA LEU A 28 -20.80 -0.73 0.91
C LEU A 28 -20.08 -1.08 -0.38
N ALA A 29 -19.84 -2.38 -0.65
CA ALA A 29 -19.14 -2.83 -1.85
C ALA A 29 -19.82 -2.35 -3.14
N ARG A 30 -21.16 -2.26 -3.15
CA ARG A 30 -21.95 -1.72 -4.27
C ARG A 30 -21.88 -0.19 -4.38
N ARG A 31 -21.81 0.53 -3.25
CA ARG A 31 -21.71 2.00 -3.21
C ARG A 31 -20.33 2.52 -3.59
N LEU A 32 -19.29 1.74 -3.30
CA LEU A 32 -17.89 2.06 -3.57
C LEU A 32 -17.30 1.14 -4.64
N PRO A 33 -17.83 1.09 -5.88
CA PRO A 33 -17.33 0.16 -6.88
C PRO A 33 -15.89 0.49 -7.27
N GLU A 34 -15.11 -0.55 -7.57
CA GLU A 34 -13.82 -0.43 -8.26
C GLU A 34 -14.03 -0.73 -9.75
N PRO A 35 -14.04 0.28 -10.64
CA PRO A 35 -14.39 0.09 -12.06
C PRO A 35 -13.46 -0.86 -12.82
N ARG A 36 -12.29 -1.16 -12.26
CA ARG A 36 -11.29 -2.05 -12.84
C ARG A 36 -11.50 -3.53 -12.49
N MET A 37 -12.47 -3.84 -11.64
CA MET A 37 -12.75 -5.19 -11.15
C MET A 37 -14.25 -5.52 -11.27
N ALA A 38 -14.57 -6.80 -11.49
CA ALA A 38 -15.93 -7.28 -11.29
C ALA A 38 -16.33 -7.15 -9.82
N LEU A 39 -17.62 -6.97 -9.54
CA LEU A 39 -18.12 -6.70 -8.18
C LEU A 39 -17.74 -7.82 -7.21
N GLU A 40 -17.79 -9.08 -7.64
CA GLU A 40 -17.46 -10.25 -6.83
C GLU A 40 -16.00 -10.20 -6.37
N LYS A 41 -15.09 -9.94 -7.32
CA LYS A 41 -13.66 -9.77 -7.03
C LYS A 41 -13.42 -8.55 -6.16
N TRP A 42 -14.09 -7.43 -6.46
CA TRP A 42 -13.95 -6.21 -5.69
C TRP A 42 -14.40 -6.39 -4.24
N ARG A 43 -15.50 -7.10 -4.00
CA ARG A 43 -15.98 -7.42 -2.65
C ARG A 43 -14.90 -8.14 -1.86
N ASP A 44 -14.31 -9.18 -2.42
CA ASP A 44 -13.31 -9.97 -1.71
C ASP A 44 -12.05 -9.14 -1.42
N VAL A 45 -11.62 -8.29 -2.37
CA VAL A 45 -10.53 -7.34 -2.18
C VAL A 45 -10.85 -6.32 -1.09
N LEU A 46 -11.98 -5.64 -1.16
CA LEU A 46 -12.40 -4.63 -0.20
C LEU A 46 -12.45 -5.20 1.22
N HIS A 47 -12.98 -6.42 1.37
CA HIS A 47 -13.03 -7.10 2.66
C HIS A 47 -11.63 -7.33 3.23
N GLY A 48 -10.71 -7.88 2.43
CA GLY A 48 -9.33 -8.12 2.85
C GLY A 48 -8.59 -6.84 3.26
N GLU A 49 -8.82 -5.75 2.54
CA GLU A 49 -8.22 -4.45 2.85
C GLU A 49 -8.74 -3.83 4.16
N LEU A 50 -10.04 -3.92 4.39
CA LEU A 50 -10.66 -3.44 5.63
C LEU A 50 -10.27 -4.32 6.82
N LEU A 51 -10.16 -5.63 6.65
CA LEU A 51 -9.62 -6.55 7.67
C LEU A 51 -8.17 -6.21 8.01
N SER A 52 -7.35 -5.93 6.99
CA SER A 52 -5.95 -5.53 7.18
C SER A 52 -5.84 -4.19 7.93
N LEU A 53 -6.67 -3.20 7.57
CA LEU A 53 -6.77 -1.92 8.28
C LEU A 53 -7.21 -2.13 9.74
N PHE A 54 -8.20 -2.99 9.98
CA PHE A 54 -8.71 -3.29 11.32
C PHE A 54 -7.64 -3.96 12.18
N ARG A 55 -6.99 -5.00 11.66
CA ARG A 55 -5.91 -5.71 12.34
C ARG A 55 -4.74 -4.77 12.68
N TRP A 56 -4.33 -3.94 11.72
CA TRP A 56 -3.34 -2.90 11.95
C TRP A 56 -3.76 -1.96 13.10
N GLY A 57 -5.02 -1.50 13.08
CA GLY A 57 -5.56 -0.62 14.11
C GLY A 57 -5.56 -1.24 15.50
N LEU A 58 -5.92 -2.52 15.63
CA LEU A 58 -5.87 -3.26 16.90
C LEU A 58 -4.45 -3.38 17.45
N ILE A 59 -3.47 -3.66 16.59
CA ILE A 59 -2.05 -3.73 17.01
C ILE A 59 -1.61 -2.38 17.60
N ARG A 60 -1.92 -1.27 16.92
CA ARG A 60 -1.56 0.09 17.38
C ARG A 60 -2.30 0.52 18.64
N ALA A 61 -3.57 0.12 18.78
CA ALA A 61 -4.35 0.36 19.98
C ALA A 61 -3.72 -0.36 21.18
N ARG A 62 -3.30 -1.62 21.00
CA ARG A 62 -2.58 -2.39 22.03
C ARG A 62 -1.24 -1.76 22.41
N GLU A 63 -0.43 -1.38 21.42
CA GLU A 63 0.87 -0.72 21.66
C GLU A 63 0.73 0.61 22.44
N SER A 64 -0.38 1.32 22.25
CA SER A 64 -0.69 2.54 23.01
C SER A 64 -0.99 2.27 24.49
N LEU A 65 -1.50 1.08 24.82
CA LEU A 65 -1.82 0.68 26.19
C LEU A 65 -0.59 0.22 26.96
N ASP A 66 0.39 -0.37 26.27
CA ASP A 66 1.56 -1.00 26.89
C ASP A 66 2.71 -0.01 27.21
N ASP A 67 2.54 1.30 26.99
CA ASP A 67 3.58 2.37 27.10
C ASP A 67 4.89 2.09 26.30
N GLN A 68 4.96 0.97 25.57
CA GLN A 68 6.04 0.62 24.62
C GLN A 68 5.89 1.36 23.29
N GLY A 69 4.71 1.94 23.03
CA GLY A 69 4.45 2.83 21.91
C GLY A 69 5.13 4.18 22.11
N ALA A 70 6.45 4.26 21.94
CA ALA A 70 7.06 5.51 21.51
C ALA A 70 6.59 5.73 20.06
N GLY A 71 5.41 6.34 19.91
CA GLY A 71 4.79 6.57 18.62
C GLY A 71 5.82 7.16 17.66
N GLN A 72 6.06 6.51 16.53
CA GLN A 72 6.64 7.23 15.40
C GLN A 72 5.69 8.39 15.14
N GLY A 73 6.03 9.60 15.61
CA GLY A 73 5.10 10.71 15.53
C GLY A 73 4.82 11.01 14.08
N TYR A 74 3.71 10.54 13.51
CA TYR A 74 3.39 10.73 12.08
C TYR A 74 3.14 12.19 11.72
N GLY A 75 3.22 13.07 12.71
CA GLY A 75 3.00 14.49 12.59
C GLY A 75 1.65 14.90 13.15
N GLN A 76 1.36 16.19 13.04
CA GLN A 76 0.08 16.82 13.35
C GLN A 76 -0.81 16.92 12.11
N GLU A 77 -0.26 16.68 10.91
CA GLU A 77 -1.01 16.66 9.65
C GLU A 77 -0.41 15.68 8.64
N VAL A 78 -1.27 15.11 7.80
CA VAL A 78 -0.89 14.21 6.70
C VAL A 78 -1.43 14.73 5.37
N LEU A 79 -0.55 14.79 4.37
CA LEU A 79 -0.91 15.06 2.98
C LEU A 79 -0.74 13.79 2.13
N CYS A 80 -1.86 13.19 1.74
CA CYS A 80 -1.90 11.99 0.89
C CYS A 80 -2.05 12.36 -0.58
N LEU A 81 -0.99 12.16 -1.37
CA LEU A 81 -1.00 12.33 -2.82
C LEU A 81 -1.31 10.99 -3.48
N LEU A 82 -2.55 10.81 -3.92
CA LEU A 82 -3.05 9.55 -4.49
C LEU A 82 -3.01 9.55 -6.03
N PRO A 83 -2.94 8.37 -6.67
CA PRO A 83 -3.01 8.27 -8.12
C PRO A 83 -4.42 8.63 -8.64
N TYR A 84 -4.56 8.72 -9.96
CA TYR A 84 -5.81 9.10 -10.63
C TYR A 84 -6.87 7.98 -10.70
N TYR A 85 -6.64 6.84 -10.03
CA TYR A 85 -7.48 5.64 -10.08
C TYR A 85 -7.53 4.99 -8.70
N GLY A 86 -8.45 4.04 -8.49
CA GLY A 86 -8.48 3.17 -7.32
C GLY A 86 -8.63 3.89 -5.99
N PHE A 87 -9.44 4.95 -5.95
CA PHE A 87 -9.51 5.87 -4.81
C PHE A 87 -9.83 5.18 -3.49
N CYS A 88 -10.79 4.25 -3.47
CA CYS A 88 -11.16 3.51 -2.26
C CYS A 88 -9.96 2.71 -1.74
N LEU A 89 -9.37 1.86 -2.59
CA LEU A 89 -8.22 1.03 -2.25
C LEU A 89 -7.03 1.86 -1.75
N HIS A 90 -6.69 2.93 -2.47
CA HIS A 90 -5.57 3.79 -2.08
C HIS A 90 -5.86 4.58 -0.82
N ALA A 91 -7.09 5.04 -0.59
CA ALA A 91 -7.48 5.73 0.63
C ALA A 91 -7.40 4.80 1.85
N ILE A 92 -7.92 3.57 1.76
CA ILE A 92 -7.81 2.55 2.82
C ILE A 92 -6.34 2.34 3.20
N ARG A 93 -5.45 2.22 2.21
CA ARG A 93 -4.03 1.88 2.44
C ARG A 93 -3.15 3.06 2.83
N ARG A 94 -3.53 4.30 2.49
CA ARG A 94 -2.63 5.47 2.55
C ARG A 94 -3.15 6.65 3.34
N ALA A 95 -4.45 6.71 3.62
CA ALA A 95 -5.07 7.86 4.28
C ALA A 95 -5.87 7.45 5.53
N ALA A 96 -6.71 6.41 5.42
CA ALA A 96 -7.52 5.90 6.53
C ALA A 96 -6.71 5.59 7.81
N PRO A 97 -5.48 5.03 7.76
CA PRO A 97 -4.71 4.75 8.97
C PRO A 97 -4.51 5.98 9.86
N PHE A 98 -4.15 7.09 9.23
CA PHE A 98 -3.90 8.36 9.90
C PHE A 98 -5.18 8.99 10.41
N ALA A 99 -6.26 8.91 9.62
CA ALA A 99 -7.56 9.41 10.03
C ALA A 99 -8.15 8.61 11.21
N LEU A 100 -7.99 7.28 11.25
CA LEU A 100 -8.40 6.45 12.39
C LEU A 100 -7.65 6.84 13.68
N MET A 101 -6.38 7.24 13.56
CA MET A 101 -5.57 7.77 14.67
C MET A 101 -6.00 9.19 15.11
N GLY A 102 -6.92 9.84 14.38
CA GLY A 102 -7.32 11.22 14.63
C GLY A 102 -6.28 12.25 14.14
N ILE A 103 -5.49 11.91 13.12
CA ILE A 103 -4.57 12.85 12.49
C ILE A 103 -5.27 13.49 11.28
N PRO A 104 -5.35 14.84 11.22
CA PRO A 104 -5.88 15.55 10.05
C PRO A 104 -5.19 15.10 8.76
N THR A 105 -5.95 14.46 7.88
CA THR A 105 -5.48 13.83 6.66
C THR A 105 -6.17 14.45 5.45
N THR A 106 -5.39 15.17 4.65
CA THR A 106 -5.85 15.78 3.40
C THR A 106 -5.40 14.93 2.23
N VAL A 107 -6.35 14.47 1.41
CA VAL A 107 -6.10 13.73 0.18
C VAL A 107 -6.12 14.67 -1.01
N SER A 108 -5.11 14.56 -1.87
CA SER A 108 -5.05 15.20 -3.18
C SER A 108 -5.03 14.15 -4.27
N VAL A 109 -5.84 14.39 -5.30
CA VAL A 109 -5.88 13.61 -6.54
C VAL A 109 -5.69 14.53 -7.74
N ARG A 110 -5.60 13.97 -8.95
CA ARG A 110 -5.63 14.77 -10.17
C ARG A 110 -6.94 15.55 -10.25
N HIS A 111 -6.89 16.84 -10.61
CA HIS A 111 -8.04 17.75 -10.51
C HIS A 111 -9.28 17.28 -11.30
N ASP A 112 -9.11 16.71 -12.49
CA ASP A 112 -10.19 16.14 -13.29
C ASP A 112 -10.85 14.88 -12.67
N ARG A 113 -10.25 14.33 -11.61
CA ARG A 113 -10.77 13.21 -10.82
C ARG A 113 -11.30 13.60 -9.46
N TYR A 114 -11.26 14.89 -9.12
CA TYR A 114 -11.69 15.39 -7.80
C TYR A 114 -13.11 14.95 -7.44
N GLN A 115 -14.08 15.15 -8.35
CA GLN A 115 -15.49 14.82 -8.10
C GLN A 115 -15.68 13.33 -7.76
N GLU A 116 -15.08 12.45 -8.57
CA GLU A 116 -15.13 11.00 -8.37
C GLU A 116 -14.46 10.59 -7.05
N ALA A 117 -13.26 11.09 -6.79
CA ALA A 117 -12.51 10.79 -5.57
C ALA A 117 -13.22 11.32 -4.32
N SER A 118 -13.79 12.52 -4.36
CA SER A 118 -14.49 13.13 -3.24
C SER A 118 -15.72 12.33 -2.82
N VAL A 119 -16.48 11.78 -3.78
CA VAL A 119 -17.63 10.90 -3.48
C VAL A 119 -17.14 9.61 -2.83
N VAL A 120 -16.17 8.93 -3.45
CA VAL A 120 -15.69 7.63 -2.98
C VAL A 120 -15.03 7.73 -1.60
N ILE A 121 -14.13 8.69 -1.42
CA ILE A 121 -13.38 8.86 -0.17
C ILE A 121 -14.27 9.47 0.92
N GLY A 122 -15.22 10.34 0.57
CA GLY A 122 -16.18 10.88 1.51
C GLY A 122 -17.12 9.81 2.08
N GLU A 123 -17.59 8.88 1.25
CA GLU A 123 -18.39 7.73 1.70
C GLU A 123 -17.55 6.76 2.56
N LEU A 124 -16.30 6.48 2.17
CA LEU A 124 -15.38 5.69 3.02
C LEU A 124 -15.18 6.36 4.38
N ALA A 125 -14.91 7.68 4.42
CA ALA A 125 -14.73 8.42 5.66
C ALA A 125 -16.00 8.42 6.53
N ALA A 126 -17.18 8.42 5.90
CA ALA A 126 -18.46 8.33 6.58
C ALA A 126 -18.63 7.00 7.31
N VAL A 127 -18.35 5.91 6.60
CA VAL A 127 -18.53 4.55 7.12
C VAL A 127 -17.50 4.21 8.20
N LEU A 128 -16.30 4.77 8.10
CA LEU A 128 -15.27 4.62 9.13
C LEU A 128 -15.42 5.59 10.32
N GLY A 129 -16.37 6.53 10.28
CA GLY A 129 -16.56 7.52 11.35
C GLY A 129 -15.46 8.57 11.46
N VAL A 130 -14.75 8.85 10.36
CA VAL A 130 -13.56 9.73 10.34
C VAL A 130 -13.73 10.97 9.47
N LYS A 131 -14.97 11.44 9.23
CA LYS A 131 -15.25 12.61 8.37
C LYS A 131 -14.50 13.88 8.80
N ASP A 132 -14.27 14.05 10.10
CA ASP A 132 -13.57 15.22 10.64
C ASP A 132 -12.05 15.13 10.42
N TRP A 133 -11.53 13.93 10.13
CA TRP A 133 -10.10 13.65 10.01
C TRP A 133 -9.67 13.32 8.58
N LEU A 134 -10.58 12.92 7.69
CA LEU A 134 -10.27 12.55 6.31
C LEU A 134 -11.07 13.37 5.31
N ARG A 135 -10.36 14.19 4.51
CA ARG A 135 -10.98 15.03 3.47
C ARG A 135 -10.24 14.95 2.15
N VAL A 136 -10.97 15.13 1.05
CA VAL A 136 -10.38 15.35 -0.29
C VAL A 136 -10.34 16.84 -0.55
N SER A 137 -9.20 17.37 -0.98
CA SER A 137 -9.08 18.78 -1.35
C SER A 137 -9.27 18.98 -2.86
N GLU A 138 -9.99 20.04 -3.22
CA GLU A 138 -10.14 20.52 -4.60
C GLU A 138 -8.87 21.22 -5.12
N GLU A 139 -8.01 21.67 -4.20
CA GLU A 139 -6.76 22.34 -4.53
C GLU A 139 -5.80 21.38 -5.24
N SER A 140 -5.01 21.94 -6.17
CA SER A 140 -4.02 21.15 -6.88
C SER A 140 -2.95 20.60 -5.92
N SER A 141 -2.43 19.41 -6.23
CA SER A 141 -1.35 18.81 -5.41
C SER A 141 -0.14 19.74 -5.26
N ALA A 142 0.17 20.53 -6.29
CA ALA A 142 1.27 21.49 -6.25
C ALA A 142 1.02 22.68 -5.32
N GLU A 143 -0.24 23.05 -5.11
CA GLU A 143 -0.64 24.10 -4.16
C GLU A 143 -0.63 23.57 -2.73
N LEU A 144 -1.24 22.40 -2.50
CA LEU A 144 -1.25 21.74 -1.19
C LEU A 144 0.16 21.46 -0.68
N VAL A 145 1.05 20.96 -1.54
CA VAL A 145 2.46 20.75 -1.20
C VAL A 145 3.18 22.07 -0.87
N ARG A 146 2.78 23.20 -1.47
CA ARG A 146 3.36 24.52 -1.15
C ARG A 146 2.89 25.04 0.20
N GLN A 147 1.65 24.79 0.56
CA GLN A 147 1.06 25.15 1.85
C GLN A 147 1.48 24.20 2.96
N PHE A 148 1.91 23.00 2.62
CA PHE A 148 2.38 22.01 3.59
C PHE A 148 3.64 22.49 4.29
N HIS A 149 3.51 22.83 5.58
CA HIS A 149 4.57 23.49 6.33
C HIS A 149 5.64 22.52 6.85
N GLY A 150 5.41 21.20 6.77
CA GLY A 150 6.41 20.13 6.81
C GLY A 150 7.22 19.94 8.10
N ARG A 151 7.17 20.88 9.05
CA ARG A 151 7.92 20.83 10.31
C ARG A 151 7.40 19.75 11.25
N ASP A 152 6.10 19.47 11.19
CA ASP A 152 5.44 18.43 11.99
C ASP A 152 4.46 17.60 11.12
N GLY A 153 4.67 17.49 9.80
CA GLY A 153 3.74 16.82 8.90
C GLY A 153 4.35 15.63 8.16
N LEU A 154 3.51 14.71 7.69
CA LEU A 154 3.89 13.61 6.80
C LEU A 154 3.26 13.75 5.40
N ILE A 155 4.08 13.61 4.35
CA ILE A 155 3.58 13.44 2.98
C ILE A 155 3.54 11.94 2.66
N VAL A 156 2.40 11.45 2.19
CA VAL A 156 2.22 10.08 1.71
C VAL A 156 1.97 10.11 0.20
N LEU A 157 2.93 9.66 -0.60
CA LEU A 157 2.84 9.62 -2.05
C LEU A 157 2.52 8.21 -2.55
N THR A 158 1.53 8.09 -3.43
CA THR A 158 1.41 6.91 -4.32
C THR A 158 1.39 7.41 -5.75
N GLY A 159 2.45 7.13 -6.50
CA GLY A 159 2.63 7.75 -7.81
C GLY A 159 3.97 7.46 -8.46
N LYS A 160 4.48 8.41 -9.25
CA LYS A 160 5.71 8.22 -10.01
C LYS A 160 6.94 8.50 -9.14
N GLN A 161 8.02 7.75 -9.38
CA GLN A 161 9.33 8.00 -8.78
C GLN A 161 9.84 9.43 -9.06
N SER A 162 9.56 9.99 -10.24
CA SER A 162 9.92 11.37 -10.58
C SER A 162 9.21 12.40 -9.69
N THR A 163 7.97 12.13 -9.26
CA THR A 163 7.26 12.97 -8.30
C THR A 163 7.93 12.90 -6.93
N TYR A 164 8.32 11.70 -6.48
CA TYR A 164 9.07 11.53 -5.23
C TYR A 164 10.38 12.33 -5.23
N ILE A 165 11.19 12.20 -6.29
CA ILE A 165 12.45 12.92 -6.44
C ILE A 165 12.21 14.44 -6.39
N SER A 166 11.19 14.94 -7.08
CA SER A 166 10.82 16.36 -7.05
C SER A 166 10.45 16.85 -5.64
N LEU A 167 9.62 16.08 -4.92
CA LEU A 167 9.25 16.40 -3.54
C LEU A 167 10.47 16.37 -2.61
N ARG A 168 11.31 15.33 -2.68
CA ARG A 168 12.50 15.19 -1.86
C ARG A 168 13.50 16.31 -2.10
N ASN A 169 13.72 16.71 -3.37
CA ASN A 169 14.62 17.80 -3.71
C ASN A 169 14.11 19.15 -3.19
N ARG A 170 12.79 19.37 -3.24
CA ARG A 170 12.17 20.62 -2.81
C ARG A 170 12.03 20.71 -1.28
N TYR A 171 11.85 19.57 -0.61
CA TYR A 171 11.65 19.47 0.84
C TYR A 171 12.58 18.39 1.42
N PRO A 172 13.89 18.66 1.52
CA PRO A 172 14.87 17.67 1.96
C PRO A 172 14.57 17.13 3.37
N ASP A 173 14.07 18.01 4.24
CA ASP A 173 13.78 17.71 5.65
C ASP A 173 12.35 17.18 5.88
N ALA A 174 11.49 17.19 4.86
CA ALA A 174 10.13 16.67 5.02
C ALA A 174 10.13 15.15 5.16
N ARG A 175 9.24 14.66 6.02
CA ARG A 175 8.93 13.23 6.08
C ARG A 175 8.05 12.87 4.89
N ILE A 176 8.57 11.99 4.04
CA ILE A 176 7.87 11.51 2.86
C ILE A 176 7.88 9.99 2.91
N ILE A 177 6.69 9.40 2.94
CA ILE A 177 6.46 7.99 2.67
C ILE A 177 5.97 7.87 1.23
N ALA A 178 6.56 6.99 0.42
CA ALA A 178 6.17 6.88 -0.98
C ALA A 178 6.01 5.43 -1.42
N ALA A 179 5.08 5.20 -2.35
CA ALA A 179 4.93 3.98 -3.11
C ALA A 179 5.07 4.32 -4.60
N THR A 180 6.26 4.09 -5.14
CA THR A 180 6.67 4.54 -6.48
C THR A 180 7.11 3.42 -7.42
N GLY A 181 7.04 2.18 -6.95
CA GLY A 181 7.34 1.00 -7.75
C GLY A 181 6.51 0.90 -9.03
N CYS A 182 7.08 0.31 -10.07
CA CYS A 182 6.51 0.34 -11.43
C CYS A 182 6.04 -1.01 -11.98
N CYS A 183 6.33 -2.12 -11.30
CA CYS A 183 5.95 -3.46 -11.75
C CYS A 183 5.75 -4.42 -10.57
N GLY A 184 5.09 -5.56 -10.82
CA GLY A 184 5.18 -6.74 -9.97
C GLY A 184 6.29 -7.66 -10.43
N VAL A 185 7.07 -8.18 -9.49
CA VAL A 185 8.12 -9.17 -9.72
C VAL A 185 7.72 -10.48 -9.06
N VAL A 186 7.79 -11.59 -9.78
CA VAL A 186 7.74 -12.94 -9.23
C VAL A 186 9.19 -13.40 -9.05
N LEU A 187 9.63 -13.59 -7.81
CA LEU A 187 10.96 -14.06 -7.46
C LEU A 187 10.86 -15.50 -6.94
N SER A 188 11.65 -16.40 -7.51
CA SER A 188 11.62 -17.82 -7.15
C SER A 188 13.00 -18.46 -7.27
N VAL A 189 13.19 -19.59 -6.58
CA VAL A 189 14.34 -20.50 -6.76
C VAL A 189 14.03 -21.67 -7.70
N GLU A 190 12.75 -21.85 -8.03
CA GLU A 190 12.24 -22.88 -8.93
C GLU A 190 11.42 -22.27 -10.07
N GLU A 191 11.65 -22.74 -11.29
CA GLU A 191 11.02 -22.19 -12.49
C GLU A 191 9.51 -22.49 -12.57
N GLN A 192 9.12 -23.75 -12.31
CA GLN A 192 7.73 -24.17 -12.50
C GLN A 192 6.75 -23.46 -11.56
N PRO A 193 7.02 -23.31 -10.25
CA PRO A 193 6.15 -22.53 -9.37
C PRO A 193 6.08 -21.04 -9.76
N ALA A 194 7.17 -20.46 -10.27
CA ALA A 194 7.19 -19.07 -10.73
C ALA A 194 6.27 -18.86 -11.94
N ARG A 195 6.28 -19.80 -12.90
CA ARG A 195 5.40 -19.76 -14.09
C ARG A 195 3.92 -19.83 -13.73
N VAL A 196 3.55 -20.64 -12.74
CA VAL A 196 2.15 -20.72 -12.27
C VAL A 196 1.67 -19.36 -11.75
N ILE A 197 2.49 -18.66 -10.96
CA ILE A 197 2.14 -17.33 -10.46
C ILE A 197 2.09 -16.33 -11.63
N GLU A 198 3.04 -16.38 -12.55
CA GLU A 198 3.03 -15.53 -13.75
C GLU A 198 1.72 -15.66 -14.52
N GLU A 199 1.30 -16.89 -14.86
CA GLU A 199 0.05 -17.17 -15.58
C GLU A 199 -1.16 -16.60 -14.82
N GLN A 200 -1.26 -16.89 -13.51
CA GLN A 200 -2.34 -16.34 -12.67
C GLN A 200 -2.36 -14.82 -12.67
N ARG A 201 -1.20 -14.16 -12.61
CA ARG A 201 -1.12 -12.69 -12.62
C ARG A 201 -1.47 -12.10 -13.98
N GLN A 202 -1.19 -12.80 -15.08
CA GLN A 202 -1.59 -12.40 -16.42
C GLN A 202 -3.11 -12.48 -16.59
N GLU A 203 -3.75 -13.55 -16.10
CA GLU A 203 -5.21 -13.72 -16.11
C GLU A 203 -5.93 -12.63 -15.30
N HIS A 204 -5.35 -12.24 -14.15
CA HIS A 204 -5.96 -11.28 -13.23
C HIS A 204 -5.46 -9.85 -13.40
N ARG A 205 -4.88 -9.52 -14.56
CA ARG A 205 -4.31 -8.21 -14.86
C ARG A 205 -5.37 -7.11 -14.75
N LEU A 206 -5.03 -6.05 -14.03
CA LEU A 206 -5.91 -4.89 -13.87
C LEU A 206 -5.56 -3.81 -14.90
N PRO A 207 -6.56 -3.11 -15.49
CA PRO A 207 -6.32 -1.90 -16.24
C PRO A 207 -5.58 -0.87 -15.37
N VAL A 208 -4.38 -0.45 -15.78
CA VAL A 208 -3.56 0.53 -15.05
C VAL A 208 -3.32 0.15 -13.57
N SER A 209 -2.28 -0.65 -13.33
CA SER A 209 -1.78 -0.97 -12.00
C SER A 209 -0.28 -1.19 -12.05
N CYS A 210 0.47 -0.57 -11.13
CA CYS A 210 1.90 -0.82 -10.97
C CYS A 210 2.20 -2.20 -10.39
N SER A 211 1.21 -2.89 -9.83
CA SER A 211 1.37 -4.24 -9.30
C SER A 211 1.13 -5.32 -10.35
N ASN A 212 0.72 -4.95 -11.57
CA ASN A 212 0.66 -5.90 -12.68
C ASN A 212 2.01 -6.60 -12.87
N HIS A 213 1.98 -7.89 -13.21
CA HIS A 213 3.18 -8.65 -13.48
C HIS A 213 4.03 -7.97 -14.56
N GLY A 214 5.33 -7.81 -14.27
CA GLY A 214 6.31 -7.29 -15.21
C GLY A 214 7.48 -8.23 -15.43
N TYR A 215 7.95 -8.93 -14.38
CA TYR A 215 9.12 -9.81 -14.47
C TYR A 215 8.96 -11.07 -13.63
N THR A 216 9.41 -12.19 -14.18
CA THR A 216 9.68 -13.45 -13.47
C THR A 216 11.20 -13.59 -13.32
N VAL A 217 11.69 -13.73 -12.09
CA VAL A 217 13.11 -13.79 -11.74
C VAL A 217 13.38 -15.13 -11.07
N LEU A 218 14.29 -15.90 -11.68
CA LEU A 218 14.84 -17.11 -11.09
C LEU A 218 16.17 -16.77 -10.42
N ALA A 219 16.32 -17.08 -9.14
CA ALA A 219 17.52 -16.84 -8.36
C ALA A 219 18.06 -18.14 -7.76
N GLU A 220 19.34 -18.16 -7.41
CA GLU A 220 19.96 -19.31 -6.73
C GLU A 220 19.38 -19.56 -5.33
N ALA A 221 19.02 -18.47 -4.63
CA ALA A 221 18.40 -18.50 -3.31
C ALA A 221 17.55 -17.23 -3.11
N LEU A 222 16.63 -17.25 -2.15
CA LEU A 222 15.87 -16.07 -1.72
C LEU A 222 16.68 -15.23 -0.71
N THR A 223 17.85 -14.75 -1.14
CA THR A 223 18.70 -13.86 -0.34
C THR A 223 19.18 -12.66 -1.17
N PRO A 224 19.47 -11.50 -0.56
CA PRO A 224 19.85 -10.29 -1.31
C PRO A 224 21.07 -10.50 -2.23
N GLN A 225 22.06 -11.30 -1.81
CA GLN A 225 23.31 -11.54 -2.54
C GLN A 225 23.25 -12.72 -3.51
N ALA A 226 22.14 -13.48 -3.56
CA ALA A 226 22.02 -14.62 -4.45
C ALA A 226 22.15 -14.19 -5.92
N ALA A 227 22.74 -15.06 -6.74
CA ALA A 227 22.88 -14.80 -8.17
C ALA A 227 21.51 -14.91 -8.87
N VAL A 228 21.24 -13.97 -9.78
CA VAL A 228 20.11 -14.09 -10.72
C VAL A 228 20.49 -15.07 -11.83
N LEU A 229 19.71 -16.14 -11.93
CA LEU A 229 19.93 -17.21 -12.91
C LEU A 229 19.21 -16.93 -14.22
N ALA A 230 17.97 -16.41 -14.15
CA ALA A 230 17.19 -16.05 -15.32
C ALA A 230 16.21 -14.90 -15.02
N ILE A 231 15.90 -14.12 -16.05
CA ILE A 231 14.85 -13.11 -16.05
C ILE A 231 13.94 -13.42 -17.25
N ASN A 232 12.65 -13.64 -16.99
CA ASN A 232 11.65 -14.04 -17.99
C ASN A 232 12.09 -15.25 -18.81
N GLY A 233 12.71 -16.24 -18.16
CA GLY A 233 13.21 -17.47 -18.79
C GLY A 233 14.55 -17.33 -19.55
N ALA A 234 15.13 -16.13 -19.64
CA ALA A 234 16.41 -15.90 -20.31
C ALA A 234 17.54 -15.65 -19.30
N ARG A 235 18.72 -16.25 -19.55
CA ARG A 235 19.91 -15.97 -18.74
C ARG A 235 20.31 -14.49 -18.91
N PRO A 236 20.54 -13.74 -17.82
CA PRO A 236 20.91 -12.33 -17.93
C PRO A 236 22.29 -12.17 -18.59
N ALA A 237 22.45 -11.13 -19.41
CA ALA A 237 23.70 -10.84 -20.11
C ALA A 237 24.82 -10.39 -19.15
N VAL A 238 24.44 -9.80 -18.01
CA VAL A 238 25.34 -9.36 -16.94
C VAL A 238 24.95 -10.10 -15.68
N SER A 239 25.93 -10.66 -14.97
CA SER A 239 25.67 -11.24 -13.65
C SER A 239 25.29 -10.13 -12.68
N SER A 240 24.16 -10.31 -12.00
CA SER A 240 23.67 -9.42 -10.96
C SER A 240 23.16 -10.23 -9.79
N THR A 241 23.23 -9.65 -8.60
CA THR A 241 22.56 -10.17 -7.40
C THR A 241 21.07 -9.84 -7.43
N VAL A 242 20.27 -10.52 -6.62
CA VAL A 242 18.83 -10.22 -6.49
C VAL A 242 18.63 -8.77 -6.03
N GLN A 243 19.41 -8.29 -5.04
CA GLN A 243 19.29 -6.92 -4.55
C GLN A 243 19.54 -5.87 -5.64
N GLU A 244 20.59 -6.04 -6.44
CA GLU A 244 20.89 -5.12 -7.54
C GLU A 244 19.77 -5.11 -8.59
N LEU A 245 19.25 -6.28 -8.94
CA LEU A 245 18.15 -6.39 -9.90
C LEU A 245 16.88 -5.72 -9.37
N LEU A 246 16.47 -6.00 -8.14
CA LEU A 246 15.28 -5.38 -7.56
C LEU A 246 15.44 -3.86 -7.45
N GLY A 247 16.63 -3.37 -7.10
CA GLY A 247 16.94 -1.94 -7.09
C GLY A 247 16.80 -1.29 -8.48
N GLN A 248 17.18 -2.00 -9.54
CA GLN A 248 17.04 -1.53 -10.93
C GLN A 248 15.58 -1.59 -11.43
N LEU A 249 14.88 -2.69 -11.16
CA LEU A 249 13.49 -2.90 -11.60
C LEU A 249 12.50 -2.03 -10.83
N HIS A 250 12.85 -1.69 -9.59
CA HIS A 250 12.03 -0.91 -8.67
C HIS A 250 10.57 -1.41 -8.58
N PRO A 251 10.34 -2.66 -8.13
CA PRO A 251 9.00 -3.23 -8.07
C PRO A 251 8.09 -2.53 -7.05
N SER A 252 6.79 -2.52 -7.34
CA SER A 252 5.75 -2.17 -6.37
C SER A 252 5.39 -3.35 -5.45
N ILE A 253 5.69 -4.58 -5.88
CA ILE A 253 5.41 -5.82 -5.16
C ILE A 253 6.40 -6.90 -5.59
N VAL A 254 6.89 -7.68 -4.62
CA VAL A 254 7.71 -8.87 -4.87
C VAL A 254 6.95 -10.08 -4.34
N LEU A 255 6.53 -10.94 -5.25
CA LEU A 255 5.81 -12.17 -4.99
C LEU A 255 6.77 -13.35 -5.02
N THR A 256 6.56 -14.33 -4.15
CA THR A 256 7.29 -15.60 -4.17
C THR A 256 6.31 -16.76 -4.05
N PRO A 257 6.59 -17.91 -4.68
CA PRO A 257 5.86 -19.13 -4.41
C PRO A 257 5.85 -19.47 -2.92
N PRO A 258 4.78 -20.16 -2.45
CA PRO A 258 4.73 -20.61 -1.07
C PRO A 258 5.90 -21.56 -0.80
N SER A 259 6.55 -21.37 0.34
CA SER A 259 7.70 -22.17 0.76
C SER A 259 7.44 -22.72 2.15
N ALA A 260 7.96 -23.93 2.42
CA ALA A 260 7.97 -24.50 3.77
C ALA A 260 8.98 -23.77 4.69
N LEU A 261 9.91 -23.01 4.11
CA LEU A 261 10.86 -22.19 4.85
C LEU A 261 10.27 -20.80 5.10
N PRO A 262 10.56 -20.18 6.26
CA PRO A 262 10.21 -18.79 6.50
C PRO A 262 10.80 -17.89 5.41
N LEU A 263 9.97 -17.01 4.85
CA LEU A 263 10.43 -16.00 3.92
C LEU A 263 11.26 -14.95 4.67
N PRO A 264 12.29 -14.37 4.03
CA PRO A 264 12.97 -13.22 4.61
C PRO A 264 12.00 -12.03 4.67
N ASP A 265 12.01 -11.32 5.81
CA ASP A 265 11.16 -10.14 6.01
C ASP A 265 11.50 -9.00 5.04
N ASP A 266 12.78 -8.90 4.67
CA ASP A 266 13.35 -7.92 3.75
C ASP A 266 14.32 -8.58 2.77
N LEU A 267 14.22 -8.20 1.49
CA LEU A 267 15.18 -8.56 0.46
C LEU A 267 15.50 -7.31 -0.37
N GLY A 268 16.65 -6.71 -0.07
CA GLY A 268 17.13 -5.53 -0.78
C GLY A 268 16.27 -4.29 -0.55
N GLY A 269 15.68 -4.15 0.64
CA GLY A 269 14.75 -3.07 0.98
C GLY A 269 13.31 -3.34 0.53
N TYR A 270 13.07 -4.46 -0.17
CA TYR A 270 11.75 -4.91 -0.58
C TYR A 270 11.23 -6.01 0.33
N SER A 271 9.95 -6.21 0.21
CA SER A 271 9.12 -6.97 1.11
C SER A 271 8.53 -8.12 0.31
N LEU A 272 8.83 -9.38 0.69
CA LEU A 272 8.38 -10.58 -0.03
C LEU A 272 7.01 -11.05 0.44
N LEU A 273 6.12 -11.31 -0.50
CA LEU A 273 4.79 -11.83 -0.21
C LEU A 273 4.66 -13.24 -0.77
N ALA A 274 4.33 -14.19 0.10
CA ALA A 274 3.98 -15.53 -0.30
C ALA A 274 2.66 -15.48 -1.10
N CYS A 275 2.63 -16.10 -2.27
CA CYS A 275 1.37 -16.42 -2.93
C CYS A 275 0.81 -17.70 -2.30
N GLU A 276 -0.20 -17.61 -1.43
CA GLU A 276 -0.92 -18.80 -0.97
C GLU A 276 -1.70 -19.44 -2.14
N GLU A 277 -1.89 -20.77 -2.11
CA GLU A 277 -2.49 -21.52 -3.21
C GLU A 277 -3.97 -21.13 -3.45
N SER A 278 -4.23 -20.75 -4.71
CA SER A 278 -5.54 -20.61 -5.37
C SER A 278 -6.47 -19.46 -4.91
N ALA A 279 -6.90 -18.67 -5.92
CA ALA A 279 -8.02 -17.72 -5.95
C ALA A 279 -7.80 -16.26 -5.51
N ALA A 280 -6.77 -15.90 -4.76
CA ALA A 280 -6.39 -14.49 -4.61
C ALA A 280 -4.89 -14.40 -4.37
N ALA A 281 -4.12 -13.97 -5.37
CA ALA A 281 -2.78 -13.50 -5.11
C ALA A 281 -2.90 -12.42 -4.03
N SER A 282 -2.40 -12.73 -2.82
CA SER A 282 -2.50 -11.87 -1.65
C SER A 282 -2.22 -10.42 -2.07
N LEU A 283 -3.22 -9.58 -1.86
CA LEU A 283 -3.09 -8.13 -1.94
C LEU A 283 -2.57 -7.56 -0.60
N ASP A 284 -2.31 -8.44 0.38
CA ASP A 284 -1.82 -8.09 1.70
C ASP A 284 -0.43 -7.51 1.54
N GLY A 285 -0.34 -6.20 1.74
CA GLY A 285 0.89 -5.44 1.63
C GLY A 285 1.24 -5.07 0.18
N PHE A 286 1.68 -3.82 0.00
CA PHE A 286 2.61 -3.56 -1.08
C PHE A 286 4.03 -3.83 -0.56
N GLY A 287 4.98 -4.01 -1.48
CA GLY A 287 6.38 -4.00 -1.09
C GLY A 287 6.72 -2.67 -0.41
N ARG A 288 7.51 -2.71 0.67
CA ARG A 288 8.26 -1.55 1.16
C ARG A 288 8.97 -0.92 -0.04
N ASP A 289 8.70 0.35 -0.28
CA ASP A 289 9.45 1.13 -1.26
C ASP A 289 10.80 1.47 -0.59
N PRO A 290 11.96 1.06 -1.14
CA PRO A 290 13.23 1.36 -0.51
C PRO A 290 13.62 2.85 -0.60
N LEU A 291 13.00 3.62 -1.51
CA LEU A 291 13.25 5.06 -1.67
C LEU A 291 12.38 5.88 -0.72
N GLY A 292 11.09 5.55 -0.67
CA GLY A 292 10.08 6.26 0.12
C GLY A 292 9.84 5.66 1.50
N GLY A 293 10.31 4.45 1.76
CA GLY A 293 9.88 3.66 2.91
C GLY A 293 8.47 3.09 2.76
N TRP A 294 8.08 2.28 3.74
CA TRP A 294 6.71 1.83 3.96
C TRP A 294 6.15 2.63 5.15
N PRO A 295 4.82 2.80 5.33
CA PRO A 295 4.25 3.15 6.63
C PRO A 295 4.48 2.07 7.71
N GLY A 296 5.56 1.27 7.62
CA GLY A 296 6.03 0.31 8.63
C GLY A 296 5.19 -0.95 8.78
N ASP A 297 3.86 -0.83 8.82
CA ASP A 297 3.13 -1.65 9.78
C ASP A 297 1.96 -2.45 9.21
N TYR A 298 1.62 -2.27 7.92
CA TYR A 298 0.59 -3.08 7.25
C TYR A 298 1.03 -4.51 6.92
N ARG A 299 2.30 -4.86 7.16
CA ARG A 299 2.84 -6.21 6.92
C ARG A 299 2.97 -7.04 8.20
N ILE A 300 2.76 -6.42 9.37
CA ILE A 300 2.86 -7.09 10.67
C ILE A 300 1.49 -7.55 11.07
#